data_AF-A0AAV6AGV0-F1
#
_entry.id   AF-A0AAV6AGV0-F1
#
_cell.length_a   1.000
_cell.length_b   1.000
_cell.length_c   1.000
_cell.angle_alpha   90.00
_cell.angle_beta   90.00
_cell.angle_gamma   90.00
#
_symmetry.space_group_name_H-M   'P 1'
#
loop_
_entity.id
_entity.type
_entity.pdbx_description
1 polymer ?
#
loop_
_entity_poly.entity_id
_entity_poly.type
_entity_poly.pdbx_seq_one_letter_code
_entity_poly.pdbx_strand_id
1 'polypeptide(L)'
;MSLSEKTFILGVGAQKAGTTWLHQYLDEHPEVFMSPIKELHYFDEKHCAELAPMTTQRFRKRLAAVTAKDKVRPAMVRALSARIAMKSDDKAYERYFEERVKPQHRAFGEITPSYSLLPVEGFRDAKSRFE
;
A
#
# COMPACT_ATOMS: atom_id res chain seq x y z
N MET A 1 -15.73 -5.96 -9.01
CA MET A 1 -15.03 -7.13 -9.57
C MET A 1 -14.29 -7.78 -8.42
N SER A 2 -14.34 -9.10 -8.26
CA SER A 2 -13.70 -9.72 -7.10
C SER A 2 -12.18 -9.64 -7.21
N LEU A 3 -11.51 -9.23 -6.12
CA LEU A 3 -10.05 -9.31 -6.04
C LEU A 3 -9.55 -10.75 -5.82
N SER A 4 -10.42 -11.64 -5.34
CA SER A 4 -10.08 -13.05 -5.02
C SER A 4 -9.61 -13.86 -6.23
N GLU A 5 -9.92 -13.42 -7.46
CA GLU A 5 -9.50 -14.07 -8.70
C GLU A 5 -8.14 -13.56 -9.23
N LYS A 6 -7.50 -12.61 -8.51
CA LYS A 6 -6.26 -11.95 -8.92
C LYS A 6 -5.13 -12.25 -7.94
N THR A 7 -3.89 -12.18 -8.41
CA THR A 7 -2.72 -12.43 -7.56
C THR A 7 -2.39 -11.20 -6.71
N PHE A 8 -2.40 -11.35 -5.38
CA PHE A 8 -1.89 -10.31 -4.48
C PHE A 8 -0.36 -10.42 -4.31
N ILE A 9 0.33 -9.30 -4.54
CA ILE A 9 1.78 -9.16 -4.36
C ILE A 9 2.04 -8.39 -3.06
N LEU A 10 2.70 -9.03 -2.11
CA LEU A 10 3.21 -8.40 -0.90
C LEU A 10 4.75 -8.37 -0.93
N GLY A 11 5.32 -7.21 -1.28
CA GLY A 11 6.77 -7.03 -1.25
C GLY A 11 7.26 -6.72 0.16
N VAL A 12 7.89 -7.70 0.80
CA VAL A 12 8.22 -7.62 2.23
C VAL A 12 9.55 -6.94 2.55
N GLY A 13 10.47 -6.81 1.61
CA GLY A 13 11.76 -6.16 1.82
C GLY A 13 12.98 -6.98 1.42
N ALA A 14 14.17 -6.68 1.94
CA ALA A 14 14.47 -5.69 3.00
C ALA A 14 14.79 -4.27 2.48
N GLN A 15 15.00 -3.31 3.40
CA GLN A 15 15.55 -2.00 3.04
C GLN A 15 16.89 -2.17 2.31
N LYS A 16 17.12 -1.32 1.31
CA LYS A 16 18.30 -1.35 0.43
C LYS A 16 18.47 -2.63 -0.41
N ALA A 17 17.47 -3.51 -0.46
CA ALA A 17 17.48 -4.72 -1.30
C ALA A 17 16.82 -4.53 -2.68
N GLY A 18 16.88 -3.34 -3.28
CA GLY A 18 16.34 -3.09 -4.63
C GLY A 18 14.81 -2.99 -4.74
N THR A 19 14.08 -2.86 -3.62
CA THR A 19 12.60 -2.81 -3.60
C THR A 19 11.97 -1.65 -4.37
N THR A 20 12.68 -0.53 -4.54
CA THR A 20 12.23 0.57 -5.40
C THR A 20 12.28 0.19 -6.88
N TRP A 21 13.38 -0.44 -7.32
CA TRP A 21 13.48 -0.94 -8.69
C TRP A 21 12.40 -1.98 -8.97
N LEU A 22 12.20 -2.94 -8.05
CA LEU A 22 11.17 -3.97 -8.21
C LEU A 22 9.75 -3.37 -8.29
N HIS A 23 9.45 -2.38 -7.44
CA HIS A 23 8.16 -1.68 -7.49
C HIS A 23 7.94 -1.03 -8.86
N GLN A 24 8.94 -0.31 -9.38
CA GLN A 24 8.87 0.36 -10.69
C GLN A 24 8.75 -0.65 -11.83
N TYR A 25 9.56 -1.71 -11.80
CA TYR A 25 9.54 -2.77 -12.81
C TYR A 25 8.16 -3.43 -12.93
N LEU A 26 7.52 -3.71 -11.79
CA LEU A 26 6.16 -4.26 -11.77
C LEU A 26 5.10 -3.24 -12.22
N ASP A 27 5.23 -1.97 -11.80
CA ASP A 27 4.28 -0.90 -12.15
C ASP A 27 4.28 -0.54 -13.64
N GLU A 28 5.36 -0.86 -14.37
CA GLU A 28 5.44 -0.69 -15.84
C GLU A 28 4.61 -1.75 -16.60
N HIS A 29 4.27 -2.87 -15.98
CA HIS A 29 3.55 -3.96 -16.66
C HIS A 29 2.04 -3.68 -16.74
N PRO A 30 1.41 -3.69 -17.94
CA PRO A 30 0.01 -3.28 -18.12
C PRO A 30 -1.02 -4.17 -17.39
N GLU A 31 -0.64 -5.41 -17.06
CA GLU A 31 -1.47 -6.35 -16.30
C GLU A 31 -1.16 -6.37 -14.79
N VAL A 32 -0.30 -5.49 -14.28
CA VAL A 32 0.03 -5.41 -12.85
C VAL A 32 -0.35 -4.04 -12.32
N PHE A 33 -1.07 -4.03 -11.19
CA PHE A 33 -1.32 -2.80 -10.46
C PHE A 33 -0.42 -2.73 -9.23
N MET A 34 0.51 -1.77 -9.21
CA MET A 34 1.20 -1.43 -7.98
C MET A 34 0.57 -0.19 -7.33
N SER A 35 0.54 -0.18 -5.99
CA SER A 35 0.09 1.00 -5.25
C SER A 35 0.85 2.26 -5.70
N PRO A 36 0.16 3.37 -6.05
CA PRO A 36 0.79 4.64 -6.40
C PRO A 36 1.50 5.31 -5.20
N ILE A 37 1.23 4.80 -4.00
CA ILE A 37 1.99 5.10 -2.80
C ILE A 37 2.87 3.89 -2.52
N LYS A 38 4.17 4.01 -2.80
CA LYS A 38 5.15 3.05 -2.31
C LYS A 38 5.20 3.13 -0.78
N GLU A 39 5.37 1.97 -0.15
CA GLU A 39 5.49 1.78 1.29
C GLU A 39 4.22 2.23 2.02
N LEU A 40 3.16 1.41 1.95
CA LEU A 40 1.91 1.73 2.65
C LEU A 40 2.11 1.63 4.17
N HIS A 41 2.94 0.72 4.68
CA HIS A 41 3.13 0.59 6.13
C HIS A 41 1.81 0.30 6.87
N TYR A 42 0.95 -0.51 6.26
CA TYR A 42 -0.33 -0.87 6.86
C TYR A 42 -0.14 -1.92 7.95
N PHE A 43 0.53 -3.03 7.62
CA PHE A 43 0.69 -4.15 8.55
C PHE A 43 1.69 -3.85 9.68
N ASP A 44 2.79 -3.16 9.41
CA ASP A 44 3.78 -2.82 10.45
C ASP A 44 3.28 -1.72 11.40
N GLU A 45 2.49 -0.75 10.94
CA GLU A 45 1.80 0.20 11.84
C GLU A 45 0.82 -0.52 12.78
N LYS A 46 0.24 -1.64 12.34
CA LYS A 46 -0.73 -2.43 13.11
C LYS A 46 -0.09 -3.44 14.06
N HIS A 47 0.95 -4.14 13.60
CA HIS A 47 1.53 -5.31 14.29
C HIS A 47 2.90 -5.04 14.93
N CYS A 48 3.56 -3.93 14.61
CA CYS A 48 4.86 -3.58 15.17
C CYS A 48 4.75 -2.30 16.01
N ALA A 49 4.49 -2.44 17.32
CA ALA A 49 4.32 -1.31 18.24
C ALA A 49 5.49 -0.31 18.23
N GLU A 50 6.72 -0.81 18.04
CA GLU A 50 7.94 0.01 17.99
C GLU A 50 8.05 0.85 16.69
N LEU A 51 7.32 0.48 15.64
CA LEU A 51 7.34 1.14 14.32
C LEU A 51 6.11 2.04 14.06
N ALA A 52 5.05 1.85 14.85
CA ALA A 52 3.74 2.47 14.68
C ALA A 52 3.64 4.02 14.76
N PRO A 53 4.47 4.78 15.51
CA PRO A 53 4.14 6.20 15.74
C PRO A 53 4.32 7.16 14.56
N MET A 54 4.99 6.78 13.47
CA MET A 54 5.52 7.77 12.50
C MET A 54 4.82 7.81 11.13
N THR A 55 4.01 6.83 10.74
CA THR A 55 3.56 6.66 9.35
C THR A 55 2.37 7.55 9.00
N THR A 56 1.26 7.50 9.74
CA THR A 56 0.05 8.28 9.41
C THR A 56 0.28 9.79 9.41
N GLN A 57 1.09 10.33 10.34
CA GLN A 57 1.42 11.76 10.34
C GLN A 57 2.25 12.16 9.11
N ARG A 58 3.16 11.29 8.63
CA ARG A 58 3.90 11.50 7.38
C ARG A 58 2.95 11.56 6.19
N PHE A 59 1.95 10.68 6.12
CA PHE A 59 0.93 10.71 5.06
C PHE A 59 0.08 11.98 5.11
N ARG A 60 -0.32 12.47 6.30
CA ARG A 60 -1.04 13.75 6.45
C ARG A 60 -0.20 14.94 5.97
N LYS A 61 1.08 15.02 6.36
CA LYS A 61 2.01 16.04 5.87
C LYS A 61 2.16 15.99 4.35
N ARG A 62 2.29 14.78 3.79
CA ARG A 62 2.38 14.57 2.33
C ARG A 62 1.09 14.97 1.61
N LEU A 63 -0.08 14.68 2.18
CA LEU A 63 -1.37 15.12 1.65
C LEU A 63 -1.44 16.64 1.58
N ALA A 64 -1.17 17.33 2.69
CA ALA A 64 -1.15 18.80 2.75
C ALA A 64 -0.18 19.41 1.72
N ALA A 65 1.03 18.83 1.58
CA ALA A 65 2.02 19.29 0.61
C ALA A 65 1.59 19.07 -0.85
N VAL A 66 0.81 18.03 -1.15
CA VAL A 66 0.30 17.77 -2.51
C VAL A 66 -0.90 18.67 -2.84
N THR A 67 -1.75 18.99 -1.86
CA THR A 67 -2.91 19.87 -2.03
C THR A 67 -2.53 21.35 -2.09
N ALA A 68 -1.40 21.74 -1.50
CA ALA A 68 -0.90 23.12 -1.52
C ALA A 68 -0.21 23.53 -2.84
N LYS A 69 -0.09 22.62 -3.82
CA LYS A 69 0.53 22.92 -5.12
C LYS A 69 -0.49 23.51 -6.09
N ASP A 70 -0.04 24.43 -6.94
CA ASP A 70 -0.86 25.03 -8.02
C ASP A 70 -1.51 23.96 -8.91
N LYS A 71 -0.73 22.92 -9.26
CA LYS A 71 -1.23 21.75 -9.99
C LYS A 71 -1.45 20.58 -9.05
N VAL A 72 -2.68 20.46 -8.55
CA VAL A 72 -3.11 19.34 -7.72
C VAL A 72 -3.06 18.03 -8.53
N ARG A 73 -2.72 16.93 -7.86
CA ARG A 73 -2.72 15.57 -8.43
C ARG A 73 -3.87 14.76 -7.80
N PRO A 74 -5.08 14.73 -8.40
CA PRO A 74 -6.26 14.13 -7.77
C PRO A 74 -6.08 12.65 -7.41
N ALA A 75 -5.42 11.87 -8.26
CA ALA A 75 -5.14 10.45 -7.99
C ALA A 75 -4.26 10.26 -6.75
N MET A 76 -3.23 11.09 -6.59
CA MET A 76 -2.35 11.06 -5.42
C MET A 76 -3.07 11.51 -4.15
N VAL A 77 -3.90 12.57 -4.24
CA VAL A 77 -4.76 13.02 -3.13
C VAL A 77 -5.68 11.88 -2.67
N ARG A 78 -6.38 11.24 -3.60
CA ARG A 78 -7.27 10.10 -3.31
C ARG A 78 -6.51 8.94 -2.65
N ALA A 79 -5.33 8.60 -3.17
CA ALA A 79 -4.49 7.55 -2.59
C ALA A 79 -4.04 7.89 -1.17
N LEU A 80 -3.62 9.13 -0.91
CA LEU A 80 -3.15 9.56 0.41
C LEU A 80 -4.30 9.60 1.43
N SER A 81 -5.46 10.11 1.03
CA SER A 81 -6.66 10.10 1.87
C SER A 81 -7.11 8.69 2.22
N ALA A 82 -7.14 7.77 1.25
CA ALA A 82 -7.47 6.37 1.49
C ALA A 82 -6.47 5.70 2.44
N ARG A 83 -5.17 5.97 2.27
CA ARG A 83 -4.15 5.47 3.19
C ARG A 83 -4.31 6.01 4.62
N ILE A 84 -4.66 7.28 4.80
CA ILE A 84 -4.91 7.85 6.12
C ILE A 84 -6.11 7.18 6.79
N ALA A 85 -7.17 6.85 6.03
CA ALA A 85 -8.36 6.19 6.53
C ALA A 85 -8.09 4.77 7.09
N MET A 86 -7.09 4.05 6.55
CA MET A 86 -6.69 2.72 7.03
C MET A 86 -6.31 2.67 8.51
N LYS A 87 -5.93 3.80 9.12
CA LYS A 87 -5.62 3.86 10.55
C LYS A 87 -6.85 3.62 11.44
N SER A 88 -8.01 4.08 11.00
CA SER A 88 -9.26 4.03 11.77
C SER A 88 -10.27 3.03 11.21
N ASP A 89 -10.07 2.57 9.97
CA ASP A 89 -10.94 1.62 9.30
C ASP A 89 -10.09 0.52 8.68
N ASP A 90 -10.11 -0.64 9.33
CA ASP A 90 -9.35 -1.82 8.92
C ASP A 90 -9.72 -2.26 7.49
N LYS A 91 -10.99 -2.11 7.08
CA LYS A 91 -11.49 -2.46 5.74
C LYS A 91 -11.06 -1.48 4.65
N ALA A 92 -10.51 -0.32 5.01
CA ALA A 92 -10.01 0.63 4.03
C ALA A 92 -8.77 0.10 3.28
N TYR A 93 -8.10 -0.93 3.80
CA TYR A 93 -6.99 -1.57 3.11
C TYR A 93 -7.46 -2.35 1.88
N GLU A 94 -8.49 -3.19 2.01
CA GLU A 94 -9.09 -3.91 0.89
C GLU A 94 -9.71 -2.93 -0.11
N ARG A 95 -10.52 -1.98 0.36
CA ARG A 95 -11.16 -0.96 -0.49
C ARG A 95 -10.15 -0.13 -1.29
N TYR A 96 -8.96 0.11 -0.75
CA TYR A 96 -7.90 0.81 -1.46
C TYR A 96 -7.57 0.13 -2.80
N PHE A 97 -7.49 -1.20 -2.81
CA PHE A 97 -7.23 -1.96 -4.03
C PHE A 97 -8.50 -2.14 -4.87
N GLU A 98 -9.65 -2.40 -4.27
CA GLU A 98 -10.92 -2.57 -4.99
C GLU A 98 -11.27 -1.37 -5.87
N GLU A 99 -10.99 -0.16 -5.40
CA GLU A 99 -11.24 1.09 -6.15
C GLU A 99 -10.26 1.34 -7.31
N ARG A 100 -9.12 0.64 -7.36
CA ARG A 100 -7.99 0.96 -8.26
C ARG A 100 -7.65 -0.16 -9.23
N VAL A 101 -7.91 -1.40 -8.83
CA VAL A 101 -7.69 -2.57 -9.67
C VAL A 101 -8.76 -2.63 -10.77
N LYS A 102 -8.32 -2.72 -12.01
CA LYS A 102 -9.14 -2.73 -13.22
C LYS A 102 -9.22 -4.14 -13.82
N PRO A 103 -10.18 -4.41 -14.74
CA PRO A 103 -10.34 -5.72 -15.35
C PRO A 103 -9.07 -6.30 -15.98
N GLN A 104 -8.24 -5.45 -16.62
CA GLN A 104 -7.00 -5.89 -17.26
C GLN A 104 -5.89 -6.35 -16.30
N HIS A 105 -5.95 -5.99 -15.02
CA HIS A 105 -4.91 -6.41 -14.09
C HIS A 105 -5.09 -7.87 -13.70
N ARG A 106 -4.01 -8.65 -13.75
CA ARG A 106 -3.93 -10.03 -13.26
C ARG A 106 -3.30 -10.11 -11.87
N ALA A 107 -2.42 -9.17 -11.55
CA ALA A 107 -1.82 -9.04 -10.23
C ALA A 107 -1.97 -7.61 -9.69
N PHE A 108 -1.98 -7.49 -8.38
CA PHE A 108 -2.04 -6.21 -7.69
C PHE A 108 -1.25 -6.25 -6.40
N GLY A 109 -0.71 -5.13 -5.93
CA GLY A 109 0.02 -5.17 -4.67
C GLY A 109 0.70 -3.91 -4.22
N GLU A 110 1.48 -4.09 -3.17
CA GLU A 110 2.28 -3.05 -2.54
C GLU A 110 3.61 -3.63 -2.05
N ILE A 111 4.59 -2.74 -1.89
CA ILE A 111 5.91 -3.09 -1.36
C ILE A 111 6.24 -2.12 -0.24
N THR A 112 6.33 -2.66 0.98
CA THR A 112 6.85 -1.99 2.17
C THR A 112 8.04 -2.81 2.68
N PRO A 113 9.28 -2.33 2.51
CA PRO A 113 10.47 -3.09 2.87
C PRO A 113 10.63 -3.41 4.37
N SER A 114 9.94 -2.67 5.24
CA SER A 114 9.90 -2.93 6.68
C SER A 114 8.99 -4.10 7.06
N TYR A 115 8.20 -4.65 6.13
CA TYR A 115 7.41 -5.85 6.42
C TYR A 115 8.28 -7.10 6.66
N SER A 116 9.57 -7.03 6.35
CA SER A 116 10.58 -8.01 6.77
C SER A 116 10.69 -8.14 8.30
N LEU A 117 10.16 -7.17 9.05
CA LEU A 117 10.09 -7.17 10.51
C LEU A 117 8.73 -7.60 11.05
N LEU A 118 7.76 -7.99 10.20
CA LEU A 118 6.45 -8.41 10.68
C LEU A 118 6.57 -9.68 11.53
N PRO A 119 5.83 -9.74 12.65
CA PRO A 119 5.67 -10.98 13.38
C PRO A 119 4.71 -11.92 12.62
N VAL A 120 4.60 -13.17 13.07
CA VAL A 120 3.80 -14.22 12.40
C VAL A 120 2.34 -13.79 12.25
N GLU A 121 1.77 -13.12 13.25
CA GLU A 121 0.42 -12.56 13.22
C GLU A 121 0.24 -11.50 12.12
N GLY A 122 1.26 -10.71 11.82
CA GLY A 122 1.24 -9.75 10.72
C GLY A 122 1.16 -10.44 9.36
N PHE A 123 1.89 -11.54 9.17
CA PHE A 123 1.81 -12.35 7.94
C PHE A 123 0.48 -13.10 7.82
N ARG A 124 -0.08 -13.60 8.93
CA ARG A 124 -1.43 -14.22 8.94
C ARG A 124 -2.51 -13.21 8.59
N ASP A 125 -2.42 -11.99 9.14
CA ASP A 125 -3.31 -10.89 8.79
C ASP A 125 -3.23 -10.60 7.29
N ALA A 126 -2.02 -10.37 6.76
CA ALA A 126 -1.82 -10.07 5.34
C ALA A 126 -2.37 -11.16 4.40
N LYS A 127 -2.17 -12.44 4.75
CA LYS A 127 -2.71 -13.58 3.99
C LYS A 127 -4.24 -13.56 3.96
N SER A 128 -4.88 -13.25 5.09
CA SER A 128 -6.36 -13.27 5.23
C SER A 128 -7.11 -12.18 4.45
N ARG A 129 -6.42 -11.18 3.86
CA ARG A 129 -7.08 -10.01 3.25
C ARG A 129 -7.76 -10.27 1.92
N PHE A 130 -7.25 -11.20 1.13
CA PHE A 130 -7.67 -11.43 -0.25
C PHE A 130 -7.81 -12.92 -0.59
N GLU A 131 -7.86 -13.79 0.43
CA GLU A 131 -8.33 -15.18 0.32
C GLU A 131 -9.85 -15.24 0.37
#